data_AF-A0A9P9IA72-F1
#
_entry.id   AF-A0A9P9IA72-F1
#
_cell.length_a   1.000
_cell.length_b   1.000
_cell.length_c   1.000
_cell.angle_alpha   90.00
_cell.angle_beta   90.00
_cell.angle_gamma   90.00
#
_symmetry.space_group_name_H-M   'P 1'
#
loop_
_entity.id
_entity.type
_entity.pdbx_description
1 polymer ?
#
loop_
_entity_poly.entity_id
_entity_poly.type
_entity_poly.pdbx_seq_one_letter_code
_entity_poly.pdbx_strand_id
1 'polypeptide(L)' 'CRFGMPRDLRPHSEVDELGVVHLARNHGWVNPWNPAIASCIRSNHNISWIPTTTKCLALIYYLTNYATKDDVSPHQML' A
#
# COMPACT_ATOMS: atom_id res chain seq x y z
N CYS A 1 -4.39 -2.96 11.89
CA CYS A 1 -3.35 -2.24 11.09
C CYS A 1 -4.05 -1.41 10.02
N ARG A 2 -3.70 -0.11 9.83
CA ARG A 2 -4.30 0.76 8.79
C ARG A 2 -4.16 0.18 7.36
N PHE A 3 -3.17 -0.68 7.16
CA PHE A 3 -2.87 -1.32 5.87
C PHE A 3 -3.52 -2.70 5.68
N GLY A 4 -4.47 -3.08 6.54
CA GLY A 4 -5.21 -4.33 6.40
C GLY A 4 -4.35 -5.59 6.53
N MET A 5 -3.30 -5.56 7.36
CA MET A 5 -2.55 -6.77 7.71
C MET A 5 -3.26 -7.58 8.80
N PRO A 6 -3.16 -8.92 8.77
CA PRO A 6 -2.45 -9.75 7.78
C PRO A 6 -3.20 -9.85 6.44
N ARG A 7 -2.47 -9.96 5.33
CA ARG A 7 -3.05 -10.13 4.00
C ARG A 7 -3.21 -11.61 3.64
N ASP A 8 -4.15 -11.91 2.73
CA ASP A 8 -4.42 -13.27 2.26
C ASP A 8 -3.19 -13.94 1.64
N LEU A 9 -2.95 -15.20 1.97
CA LEU A 9 -1.92 -15.99 1.30
C LEU A 9 -2.38 -16.34 -0.12
N ARG A 10 -1.49 -16.13 -1.10
CA ARG A 10 -1.73 -16.44 -2.50
C ARG A 10 -0.56 -17.28 -3.01
N PRO A 11 -0.79 -18.50 -3.54
CA PRO A 11 0.29 -19.37 -4.00
C PRO A 11 0.93 -18.86 -5.30
N HIS A 12 0.16 -18.18 -6.15
CA HIS A 12 0.60 -17.65 -7.44
C HIS A 12 0.18 -16.18 -7.59
N SER A 13 0.94 -15.44 -8.39
CA SER A 13 0.60 -14.07 -8.74
C SER A 13 -0.42 -14.08 -9.87
N GLU A 14 -1.49 -13.30 -9.75
CA GLU A 14 -2.57 -13.23 -10.73
C GLU A 14 -3.08 -11.80 -10.89
N VAL A 15 -3.76 -11.56 -12.01
CA VAL A 15 -4.49 -10.32 -12.25
C VAL A 15 -5.96 -10.68 -12.29
N ASP A 16 -6.77 -10.01 -11.47
CA ASP A 16 -8.21 -10.27 -11.44
C ASP A 16 -8.93 -9.61 -12.64
N GLU A 17 -10.23 -9.89 -12.77
CA GLU A 17 -11.08 -9.36 -13.84
C GLU A 17 -11.15 -7.83 -13.87
N LEU A 18 -10.83 -7.18 -12.74
CA LEU A 18 -10.80 -5.72 -12.60
C LEU A 18 -9.41 -5.14 -12.88
N GLY A 19 -8.44 -5.96 -13.29
CA GLY A 19 -7.07 -5.56 -13.58
C GLY A 19 -6.20 -5.38 -12.34
N VAL A 20 -6.65 -5.77 -11.14
CA VAL A 20 -5.88 -5.66 -9.91
C VAL A 20 -4.88 -6.80 -9.80
N VAL A 21 -3.62 -6.43 -9.56
CA VAL A 21 -2.52 -7.38 -9.41
C VAL A 21 -2.47 -7.91 -7.97
N HIS A 22 -2.60 -9.23 -7.83
CA HIS A 22 -2.42 -9.96 -6.58
C HIS A 22 -1.10 -10.69 -6.63
N LEU A 23 -0.14 -10.29 -5.79
CA LEU A 23 1.18 -10.92 -5.74
C LEU A 23 1.18 -12.14 -4.83
N ALA A 24 1.84 -13.20 -5.30
CA ALA A 24 2.12 -14.40 -4.53
C ALA A 24 2.85 -14.04 -3.23
N ARG A 25 2.48 -14.72 -2.14
CA ARG A 25 3.13 -14.52 -0.83
C ARG A 25 3.09 -15.79 0.00
N ASN A 26 4.21 -16.06 0.66
CA ASN A 26 4.38 -17.16 1.61
C ASN A 26 3.95 -16.79 3.04
N HIS A 27 3.79 -15.50 3.35
CA HIS A 27 3.42 -15.04 4.68
C HIS A 27 2.58 -13.75 4.62
N GLY A 28 1.52 -13.66 5.45
CA GLY A 28 0.52 -12.58 5.39
C GLY A 28 1.02 -11.21 5.87
N TRP A 29 2.18 -11.18 6.53
CA TRP A 29 2.83 -9.95 7.02
C TRP A 29 3.94 -9.43 6.09
N VAL A 30 4.09 -10.04 4.91
CA VAL A 30 5.10 -9.64 3.93
C VAL A 30 4.52 -8.58 2.99
N ASN A 31 5.28 -7.51 2.79
CA ASN A 31 4.99 -6.50 1.79
C ASN A 31 5.40 -6.98 0.40
N PRO A 32 4.78 -6.43 -0.66
CA PRO A 32 5.21 -6.66 -2.03
C PRO A 32 6.52 -5.90 -2.22
N TRP A 33 7.60 -6.60 -1.90
CA TRP A 33 8.97 -6.14 -1.95
C TRP A 33 9.60 -6.50 -3.30
N ASN A 34 10.46 -5.63 -3.79
CA ASN A 34 11.20 -5.81 -5.03
C ASN A 34 12.72 -5.73 -4.74
N PRO A 35 13.51 -6.77 -5.10
CA PRO A 35 14.94 -6.83 -4.79
C PRO A 35 15.76 -5.70 -5.41
N ALA A 36 15.44 -5.30 -6.64
CA ALA A 36 16.17 -4.24 -7.32
C ALA A 36 15.94 -2.90 -6.62
N ILE A 37 14.68 -2.59 -6.30
CA ILE A 37 14.34 -1.35 -5.59
C ILE A 37 14.94 -1.34 -4.19
N ALA A 38 14.89 -2.45 -3.47
CA ALA A 38 15.52 -2.56 -2.15
C ALA A 38 17.01 -2.26 -2.20
N SER A 39 17.69 -2.79 -3.21
CA SER A 39 19.13 -2.57 -3.41
C SER A 39 19.43 -1.10 -3.70
N CYS A 40 18.61 -0.44 -4.52
CA CYS A 40 18.78 0.97 -4.87
C CYS A 40 18.50 1.91 -3.68
N ILE A 41 17.39 1.71 -2.95
CA ILE A 41 16.95 2.64 -1.90
C ILE A 41 17.46 2.26 -0.50
N ARG A 42 18.00 1.06 -0.34
CA ARG A 42 18.51 0.47 0.92
C ARG A 42 17.52 0.59 2.08
N SER A 43 16.22 0.50 1.78
CA SER A 43 15.11 0.72 2.70
C SER A 43 13.95 -0.23 2.40
N ASN A 44 13.15 -0.55 3.41
CA ASN A 44 11.91 -1.32 3.22
C ASN A 44 10.91 -0.49 2.40
N HIS A 45 10.21 -1.14 1.48
CA HIS A 45 9.22 -0.49 0.63
C HIS A 45 8.02 -1.39 0.38
N ASN A 46 6.95 -0.76 -0.07
CA ASN A 46 5.70 -1.42 -0.45
C ASN A 46 5.27 -0.83 -1.78
N ILE A 47 5.34 -1.61 -2.86
CA ILE A 47 4.93 -1.16 -4.20
C ILE A 47 3.58 -1.75 -4.52
N SER A 48 2.68 -0.93 -5.06
CA SER A 48 1.35 -1.36 -5.46
C SER A 48 0.97 -0.70 -6.77
N TRP A 49 0.47 -1.50 -7.71
CA TRP A 49 -0.06 -1.02 -8.98
C TRP A 49 -1.43 -0.34 -8.77
N ILE A 50 -1.72 0.70 -9.54
CA ILE A 50 -2.98 1.47 -9.48
C ILE A 50 -3.71 1.34 -10.82
N PRO A 51 -4.35 0.20 -11.09
CA PRO A 51 -5.00 -0.08 -12.38
C PRO A 51 -6.38 0.55 -12.53
N THR A 52 -7.04 0.91 -11.41
CA THR A 52 -8.45 1.32 -11.42
C THR A 52 -8.65 2.77 -11.01
N THR A 53 -9.71 3.39 -11.54
CA THR A 53 -10.14 4.74 -11.15
C THR A 53 -10.42 4.83 -9.65
N THR A 54 -11.03 3.80 -9.06
CA THR A 54 -11.30 3.72 -7.62
C THR A 54 -10.01 3.77 -6.79
N LYS A 55 -8.97 3.01 -7.15
CA LYS A 55 -7.69 3.06 -6.43
C LYS A 55 -6.98 4.40 -6.61
N CYS A 56 -7.08 5.01 -7.79
CA CYS A 56 -6.53 6.33 -8.06
C CYS A 56 -7.23 7.41 -7.21
N LEU A 57 -8.57 7.44 -7.19
CA LEU A 57 -9.35 8.36 -6.38
C LEU A 57 -9.09 8.16 -4.88
N ALA A 58 -8.98 6.90 -4.41
CA ALA A 58 -8.62 6.60 -3.03
C ALA A 58 -7.23 7.12 -2.67
N LEU A 59 -6.25 7.03 -3.58
CA LEU A 59 -4.92 7.61 -3.39
C LEU A 59 -5.00 9.15 -3.31
N ILE A 60 -5.72 9.79 -4.24
CA ILE A 60 -5.89 11.26 -4.23
C ILE A 60 -6.52 11.71 -2.92
N TYR A 61 -7.61 11.06 -2.50
CA TYR A 61 -8.29 11.35 -1.24
C TYR A 61 -7.35 11.19 -0.03
N TYR A 62 -6.56 10.12 -0.02
CA TYR A 62 -5.57 9.89 1.03
C TYR A 62 -4.52 11.00 1.07
N LEU A 63 -3.97 11.36 -0.09
CA LEU A 63 -2.93 12.39 -0.22
C LEU A 63 -3.46 13.76 0.20
N THR A 64 -4.65 14.14 -0.24
CA THR A 64 -5.24 15.43 0.12
C THR A 64 -5.55 15.48 1.61
N ASN A 65 -6.16 14.44 2.18
CA ASN A 65 -6.41 14.36 3.61
C ASN A 65 -5.13 14.48 4.45
N TYR A 66 -4.03 13.89 3.98
CA TYR A 66 -2.75 13.98 4.67
C TYR A 66 -2.08 15.36 4.48
N ALA A 67 -2.13 15.93 3.28
CA ALA A 67 -1.53 17.22 2.97
C ALA A 67 -2.25 18.39 3.66
N THR A 68 -3.57 18.28 3.85
CA THR A 68 -4.38 19.25 4.59
C THR A 68 -4.58 18.85 6.05
N LYS A 69 -3.84 17.85 6.53
CA LYS A 69 -3.87 17.51 7.95
C LYS A 69 -3.17 18.66 8.66
N ASP A 70 -3.93 19.44 9.42
CA ASP A 70 -3.34 20.45 10.29
C ASP A 70 -2.33 19.79 11.23
N ASP A 71 -1.17 20.42 11.39
CA ASP A 71 -0.15 20.07 12.40
C ASP A 71 -0.66 20.43 13.81
N VAL A 72 -1.88 20.03 14.14
CA VAL A 72 -2.40 20.13 15.49
C VAL A 72 -1.64 19.11 16.30
N SER A 73 -0.78 19.62 17.17
CA SER A 73 -0.07 18.78 18.11
C SER A 73 -1.09 17.98 18.94
N PRO A 74 -0.82 16.71 19.31
CA PRO A 74 -1.79 15.90 20.05
C PRO A 74 -2.26 16.54 21.37
N HIS A 75 -1.47 17.45 21.94
CA HIS A 75 -1.82 18.18 23.16
C HIS A 75 -2.79 19.36 22.92
N GLN A 76 -2.96 19.81 21.67
CA GLN A 76 -3.92 20.86 21.27
C GLN A 76 -5.27 20.30 20.81
N MET A 77 -5.44 18.98 20.77
CA MET A 77 -6.72 18.31 20.41
C MET A 77 -7.62 18.00 21.61
N LEU A 78 -7.24 18.43 22.83
CA LEU A 78 -8.04 18.38 24.07
C LEU A 78 -8.65 19.76 24.35
#